data_AF-A0A817IWN8-F1
#
_entry.id   AF-A0A817IWN8-F1
#
_cell.length_a   1.000
_cell.length_b   1.000
_cell.length_c   1.000
_cell.angle_alpha   90.00
_cell.angle_beta   90.00
_cell.angle_gamma   90.00
#
_symmetry.space_group_name_H-M   'P 1'
#
loop_
_entity.id
_entity.type
_entity.pdbx_description
1 polymer ?
#
loop_
_entity_poly.entity_id
_entity_poly.type
_entity_poly.pdbx_seq_one_letter_code
_entity_poly.pdbx_strand_id
1 'polypeptide(L)'
;MHYFALVKRRSHEAFQVLKEAKEKVKHGIQCLPPSKYFAGSCYTYMKTLPASSWERAHNNCLSLPMIKDANLLAIESIDEYEFIERELIGLKSGSESVSVYIGLRKINNTWLWSNDVPLKETPVYRFWVDNNRDILAYDCGILWLARNTSVITPAPCVEQALRPYVCKQTIDRCYNHSSNCGKYGKCINLPSMNSHKCQCRFFYTGDQCEKWSNQGLQVIIGCIIVVIAFIASYIINFDRSEDSWSFKKSNYEQYQT
;
A
#
# COMPACT_ATOMS: atom_id res chain seq x y z
N MET A 1 -28.10 -31.60 -12.99
CA MET A 1 -27.77 -30.40 -13.80
C MET A 1 -28.26 -29.05 -13.23
N HIS A 2 -29.24 -29.01 -12.31
CA HIS A 2 -29.75 -27.74 -11.74
C HIS A 2 -28.76 -26.97 -10.83
N TYR A 3 -27.82 -27.66 -10.16
CA TYR A 3 -26.89 -27.03 -9.21
C TYR A 3 -25.87 -26.10 -9.89
N PHE A 4 -25.38 -26.47 -11.07
CA PHE A 4 -24.42 -25.66 -11.85
C PHE A 4 -25.03 -24.35 -12.36
N ALA A 5 -26.31 -24.33 -12.69
CA ALA A 5 -27.01 -23.12 -13.13
C ALA A 5 -27.15 -22.10 -11.98
N LEU A 6 -27.38 -22.56 -10.75
CA LEU A 6 -27.50 -21.70 -9.57
C LEU A 6 -26.18 -21.06 -9.16
N VAL A 7 -25.08 -21.81 -9.22
CA VAL A 7 -23.73 -21.27 -8.93
C VAL A 7 -23.33 -20.20 -9.95
N LYS A 8 -23.62 -20.44 -11.24
CA LYS A 8 -23.30 -19.51 -12.33
C LYS A 8 -24.12 -18.21 -12.27
N ARG A 9 -25.36 -18.26 -11.77
CA ARG A 9 -26.20 -17.06 -11.60
C ARG A 9 -25.69 -16.15 -10.48
N ARG A 10 -25.33 -16.73 -9.33
CA ARG A 10 -24.79 -15.97 -8.18
C ARG A 10 -23.44 -15.32 -8.48
N SER A 11 -22.57 -15.96 -9.28
CA SER A 11 -21.30 -15.34 -9.68
C SER A 11 -21.50 -14.12 -10.58
N HIS A 12 -22.52 -14.14 -11.44
CA HIS A 12 -22.80 -13.03 -12.36
C HIS A 12 -23.39 -11.81 -11.63
N GLU A 13 -24.30 -12.03 -10.67
CA GLU A 13 -24.85 -10.95 -9.84
C GLU A 13 -23.76 -10.27 -9.00
N ALA A 14 -22.88 -11.05 -8.37
CA ALA A 14 -21.72 -10.50 -7.65
C ALA A 14 -20.81 -9.67 -8.57
N PHE A 15 -20.62 -10.10 -9.82
CA PHE A 15 -19.81 -9.38 -10.79
C PHE A 15 -20.44 -8.04 -11.24
N GLN A 16 -21.76 -7.98 -11.41
CA GLN A 16 -22.46 -6.74 -11.77
C GLN A 16 -22.44 -5.72 -10.62
N VAL A 17 -22.65 -6.15 -9.38
CA VAL A 17 -22.52 -5.28 -8.19
C VAL A 17 -21.12 -4.70 -8.10
N LEU A 18 -20.09 -5.50 -8.37
CA LEU A 18 -18.69 -5.04 -8.41
C LEU A 18 -18.48 -4.02 -9.54
N LYS A 19 -19.10 -4.20 -10.71
CA LYS A 19 -18.98 -3.31 -11.86
C LYS A 19 -19.59 -1.93 -11.57
N GLU A 20 -20.80 -1.88 -11.04
CA GLU A 20 -21.47 -0.63 -10.67
C GLU A 20 -20.76 0.11 -9.53
N ALA A 21 -20.17 -0.63 -8.58
CA ALA A 21 -19.35 -0.05 -7.54
C ALA A 21 -18.08 0.62 -8.11
N LYS A 22 -17.52 0.13 -9.23
CA LYS A 22 -16.33 0.77 -9.85
C LYS A 22 -16.60 2.20 -10.33
N GLU A 23 -17.80 2.49 -10.85
CA GLU A 23 -18.11 3.81 -11.41
C GLU A 23 -18.34 4.88 -10.32
N LYS A 24 -18.82 4.48 -9.14
CA LYS A 24 -19.06 5.40 -8.01
C LYS A 24 -17.79 5.83 -7.27
N VAL A 25 -16.65 5.16 -7.48
CA VAL A 25 -15.37 5.43 -6.79
C VAL A 25 -14.64 6.68 -7.31
N LYS A 26 -15.16 7.39 -8.31
CA LYS A 26 -14.54 8.60 -8.86
C LYS A 26 -14.37 9.77 -7.86
N HIS A 27 -14.97 9.73 -6.66
CA HIS A 27 -15.02 10.87 -5.74
C HIS A 27 -14.54 10.59 -4.30
N GLY A 28 -13.73 9.54 -4.09
CA GLY A 28 -13.10 9.29 -2.80
C GLY A 28 -12.69 7.84 -2.68
N ILE A 29 -11.59 7.59 -1.99
CA ILE A 29 -11.13 6.22 -1.76
C ILE A 29 -12.08 5.58 -0.76
N GLN A 30 -13.15 4.96 -1.26
CA GLN A 30 -14.14 4.24 -0.48
C GLN A 30 -13.94 2.75 -0.67
N CYS A 31 -14.09 2.01 0.42
CA CYS A 31 -14.11 0.56 0.37
C CYS A 31 -15.30 0.08 -0.47
N LEU A 32 -15.06 -0.84 -1.40
CA LEU A 32 -16.14 -1.44 -2.18
C LEU A 32 -17.05 -2.24 -1.25
N PRO A 33 -18.38 -2.06 -1.31
CA PRO A 33 -19.31 -2.94 -0.62
C PRO A 33 -19.05 -4.41 -0.98
N PRO A 34 -19.12 -5.35 -0.02
CA PRO A 34 -19.61 -5.20 1.36
C PRO A 34 -18.53 -4.83 2.39
N SER A 35 -17.38 -4.31 1.95
CA SER A 35 -16.23 -4.09 2.82
C SER A 35 -16.45 -2.96 3.82
N LYS A 36 -15.81 -3.08 4.98
CA LYS A 36 -15.82 -2.08 6.05
C LYS A 36 -14.50 -1.34 6.09
N TYR A 37 -14.55 -0.05 6.39
CA TYR A 37 -13.38 0.81 6.46
C TYR A 37 -12.92 0.94 7.91
N PHE A 38 -11.62 0.75 8.17
CA PHE A 38 -11.01 1.02 9.47
C PHE A 38 -9.50 1.28 9.34
N ALA A 39 -8.98 2.31 10.02
CA ALA A 39 -7.55 2.63 10.10
C ALA A 39 -6.79 2.55 8.74
N GLY A 40 -7.32 3.17 7.70
CA GLY A 40 -6.67 3.20 6.38
C GLY A 40 -6.75 1.88 5.60
N SER A 41 -7.57 0.92 6.03
CA SER A 41 -7.75 -0.37 5.36
C SER A 41 -9.22 -0.71 5.14
N CYS A 42 -9.46 -1.52 4.12
CA CYS A 42 -10.75 -2.12 3.80
C CYS A 42 -10.74 -3.59 4.22
N TYR A 43 -11.80 -4.00 4.90
CA TYR A 43 -11.97 -5.36 5.42
C TYR A 43 -13.19 -6.00 4.78
N THR A 44 -12.98 -7.12 4.09
CA THR A 44 -14.05 -7.82 3.39
C THR A 44 -14.23 -9.21 4.00
N TYR A 45 -15.40 -9.44 4.59
CA TYR A 45 -15.77 -10.74 5.10
C TYR A 45 -16.41 -11.61 4.00
N MET A 46 -15.75 -12.71 3.66
CA MET A 46 -16.14 -13.58 2.55
C MET A 46 -16.97 -14.78 3.03
N LYS A 47 -18.25 -14.53 3.35
CA LYS A 47 -19.21 -15.58 3.73
C LYS A 47 -19.79 -16.33 2.53
N THR A 48 -19.97 -15.63 1.41
CA THR A 48 -20.68 -16.15 0.22
C THR A 48 -19.80 -17.03 -0.67
N LEU A 49 -18.49 -16.91 -0.54
CA LEU A 49 -17.48 -17.68 -1.26
C LEU A 49 -16.51 -18.31 -0.26
N PRO A 50 -16.97 -19.18 0.65
CA PRO A 50 -16.09 -19.78 1.64
C PRO A 50 -15.05 -20.69 0.96
N ALA A 51 -13.90 -20.88 1.62
CA ALA A 51 -12.78 -21.63 1.08
C ALA A 51 -12.61 -22.97 1.79
N SER A 52 -12.24 -24.00 1.03
CA SER A 52 -11.89 -25.33 1.55
C SER A 52 -10.48 -25.40 2.15
N SER A 53 -9.65 -24.39 1.89
CA SER A 53 -8.29 -24.31 2.42
C SER A 53 -7.87 -22.87 2.64
N TRP A 54 -6.87 -22.69 3.51
CA TRP A 54 -6.25 -21.40 3.77
C TRP A 54 -5.64 -20.80 2.49
N GLU A 55 -4.92 -21.61 1.71
CA GLU A 55 -4.30 -21.17 0.46
C GLU A 55 -5.33 -20.67 -0.55
N ARG A 56 -6.48 -21.35 -0.65
CA ARG A 56 -7.57 -20.90 -1.51
C ARG A 56 -8.17 -19.59 -1.02
N ALA A 57 -8.33 -19.42 0.29
CA ALA A 57 -8.79 -18.16 0.88
C ALA A 57 -7.81 -17.01 0.56
N HIS A 58 -6.51 -17.27 0.67
CA HIS A 58 -5.43 -16.33 0.32
C HIS A 58 -5.49 -15.92 -1.14
N ASN A 59 -5.54 -16.89 -2.05
CA ASN A 59 -5.61 -16.62 -3.49
C ASN A 59 -6.90 -15.88 -3.87
N ASN A 60 -8.01 -16.15 -3.19
CA ASN A 60 -9.24 -15.40 -3.41
C ASN A 60 -9.07 -13.93 -2.99
N CYS A 61 -8.40 -13.61 -1.87
CA CYS A 61 -8.11 -12.22 -1.49
C CYS A 61 -7.22 -11.53 -2.53
N LEU A 62 -6.18 -12.21 -3.01
CA LEU A 62 -5.28 -11.68 -4.06
C LEU A 62 -6.01 -11.42 -5.39
N SER A 63 -7.07 -12.18 -5.68
CA SER A 63 -7.85 -12.04 -6.92
C SER A 63 -8.84 -10.87 -6.93
N LEU A 64 -8.94 -10.09 -5.84
CA LEU A 64 -9.95 -9.03 -5.75
C LEU A 64 -9.68 -7.91 -6.77
N PRO A 65 -10.67 -7.58 -7.63
CA PRO A 65 -10.43 -6.97 -8.95
C PRO A 65 -10.14 -5.46 -8.94
N MET A 66 -9.74 -4.88 -7.81
CA MET A 66 -9.61 -3.41 -7.72
C MET A 66 -8.48 -2.89 -6.86
N ILE A 67 -7.79 -3.70 -6.04
CA ILE A 67 -6.77 -3.15 -5.15
C ILE A 67 -5.54 -4.05 -5.11
N LYS A 68 -4.37 -3.46 -5.36
CA LYS A 68 -3.08 -4.09 -5.13
C LYS A 68 -2.94 -4.35 -3.63
N ASP A 69 -2.41 -5.51 -3.27
CA ASP A 69 -2.06 -5.87 -1.88
C ASP A 69 -3.24 -6.28 -0.97
N ALA A 70 -4.37 -6.71 -1.54
CA ALA A 70 -5.40 -7.41 -0.78
C ALA A 70 -4.89 -8.78 -0.32
N ASN A 71 -4.77 -8.98 0.99
CA ASN A 71 -4.27 -10.21 1.59
C ASN A 71 -5.28 -10.76 2.60
N LEU A 72 -5.06 -11.99 3.07
CA LEU A 72 -5.76 -12.45 4.26
C LEU A 72 -5.40 -11.56 5.45
N LEU A 73 -6.36 -11.37 6.35
CA LEU A 73 -6.27 -10.45 7.50
C LEU A 73 -5.01 -10.70 8.36
N ALA A 74 -4.08 -9.74 8.36
CA ALA A 74 -3.07 -9.59 9.39
C ALA A 74 -3.54 -8.55 10.42
N ILE A 75 -3.64 -8.95 11.68
CA ILE A 75 -4.08 -8.07 12.77
C ILE A 75 -2.85 -7.49 13.46
N GLU A 76 -2.65 -6.19 13.33
CA GLU A 76 -1.42 -5.50 13.74
C GLU A 76 -1.59 -4.75 15.08
N SER A 77 -2.84 -4.48 15.48
CA SER A 77 -3.15 -3.73 16.71
C SER A 77 -4.34 -4.30 17.47
N ILE A 78 -4.46 -3.90 18.74
CA ILE A 78 -5.61 -4.24 19.60
C ILE A 78 -6.88 -3.59 19.04
N ASP A 79 -6.82 -2.34 18.61
CA ASP A 79 -7.99 -1.63 18.06
C ASP A 79 -8.52 -2.32 16.79
N GLU A 80 -7.62 -2.85 15.95
CA GLU A 80 -7.99 -3.63 14.78
C GLU A 80 -8.65 -4.96 15.17
N TYR A 81 -8.12 -5.65 16.18
CA TYR A 81 -8.74 -6.86 16.72
C TYR A 81 -10.17 -6.61 17.20
N GLU A 82 -10.38 -5.57 18.01
CA GLU A 82 -11.70 -5.20 18.55
C GLU A 82 -12.66 -4.77 17.44
N PHE A 83 -12.17 -4.04 16.44
CA PHE A 83 -12.95 -3.69 15.24
C PHE A 83 -13.42 -4.95 14.51
N ILE A 84 -12.52 -5.89 14.23
CA ILE A 84 -12.85 -7.14 13.52
C ILE A 84 -13.82 -7.99 14.33
N GLU A 85 -13.58 -8.13 15.63
CA GLU A 85 -14.48 -8.85 16.52
C GLU A 85 -15.91 -8.27 16.46
N ARG A 86 -16.05 -6.95 16.62
CA ARG A 86 -17.36 -6.27 16.56
C ARG A 86 -18.06 -6.47 15.22
N GLU A 87 -17.36 -6.27 14.11
CA GLU A 87 -17.96 -6.40 12.77
C GLU A 87 -18.34 -7.85 12.47
N LEU A 88 -17.52 -8.83 12.86
CA LEU A 88 -17.81 -10.25 12.61
C LEU A 88 -18.85 -10.84 13.56
N ILE A 89 -18.92 -10.37 14.82
CA ILE A 89 -19.97 -10.77 15.76
C ILE A 89 -21.35 -10.36 15.22
N GLY A 90 -21.47 -9.16 14.64
CA GLY A 90 -22.73 -8.71 14.02
C GLY A 90 -23.21 -9.60 12.87
N LEU A 91 -22.33 -10.43 12.30
CA LEU A 91 -22.64 -11.36 11.21
C LEU A 91 -23.01 -12.77 11.68
N LYS A 92 -22.96 -13.02 13.00
CA LYS A 92 -23.44 -14.27 13.61
C LYS A 92 -24.96 -14.27 13.60
N SER A 93 -25.55 -15.24 12.91
CA SER A 93 -26.98 -15.52 13.02
C SER A 93 -27.19 -16.53 14.15
N GLY A 94 -27.43 -16.06 15.38
CA GLY A 94 -27.85 -16.91 16.51
C GLY A 94 -26.77 -17.25 17.55
N SER A 95 -26.76 -18.50 18.04
CA SER A 95 -25.88 -18.99 19.14
C SER A 95 -24.57 -19.59 18.69
N GLU A 96 -24.33 -19.70 17.38
CA GLU A 96 -23.24 -20.52 16.86
C GLU A 96 -21.90 -19.79 16.90
N SER A 97 -20.86 -20.52 17.32
CA SER A 97 -19.47 -20.09 17.15
C SER A 97 -19.11 -20.11 15.67
N VAL A 98 -18.53 -19.03 15.18
CA VAL A 98 -18.04 -18.95 13.79
C VAL A 98 -16.52 -18.96 13.84
N SER A 99 -15.90 -19.60 12.87
CA SER A 99 -14.46 -19.64 12.80
C SER A 99 -14.02 -19.28 11.39
N VAL A 100 -13.10 -18.33 11.28
CA VAL A 100 -12.76 -17.66 10.00
C VAL A 100 -11.27 -17.82 9.73
N TYR A 101 -10.88 -18.07 8.47
CA TYR A 101 -9.46 -17.98 8.12
C TYR A 101 -9.00 -16.53 8.18
N ILE A 102 -7.80 -16.36 8.73
CA ILE A 102 -7.05 -15.10 8.79
C ILE A 102 -5.65 -15.32 8.20
N GLY A 103 -4.92 -14.24 7.98
CA GLY A 103 -3.60 -14.26 7.35
C GLY A 103 -2.50 -14.70 8.30
N LEU A 104 -2.70 -15.77 9.08
CA LEU A 104 -1.71 -16.30 10.01
C LEU A 104 -1.33 -17.71 9.56
N ARG A 105 -0.03 -17.99 9.44
CA ARG A 105 0.49 -19.32 9.08
C ARG A 105 1.80 -19.64 9.78
N LYS A 106 2.11 -20.93 9.92
CA LYS A 106 3.37 -21.41 10.50
C LYS A 106 4.37 -21.69 9.37
N ILE A 107 5.53 -21.04 9.42
CA ILE A 107 6.66 -21.27 8.50
C ILE A 107 7.91 -21.49 9.33
N ASN A 108 8.64 -22.58 9.08
CA ASN A 108 9.87 -22.90 9.82
C ASN A 108 9.69 -22.81 11.35
N ASN A 109 8.60 -23.42 11.84
CA ASN A 109 8.19 -23.41 13.24
C ASN A 109 7.83 -22.03 13.85
N THR A 110 7.69 -20.99 13.03
CA THR A 110 7.35 -19.63 13.45
C THR A 110 6.00 -19.21 12.89
N TRP A 111 5.14 -18.67 13.75
CA TRP A 111 3.85 -18.11 13.33
C TRP A 111 4.05 -16.71 12.76
N LEU A 112 3.75 -16.55 11.48
CA LEU A 112 3.89 -15.31 10.72
C LEU A 112 2.54 -14.85 10.19
N TRP A 113 2.30 -13.56 10.30
CA TRP A 113 1.20 -12.89 9.62
C TRP A 113 1.46 -12.82 8.10
N SER A 114 0.44 -12.50 7.31
CA SER A 114 0.51 -12.40 5.83
C SER A 114 1.35 -11.22 5.34
N ASN A 115 1.69 -10.30 6.24
CA ASN A 115 2.65 -9.21 6.05
C ASN A 115 4.07 -9.58 6.55
N ASP A 116 4.33 -10.86 6.80
CA ASP A 116 5.59 -11.44 7.29
C ASP A 116 6.02 -11.00 8.71
N VAL A 117 5.15 -10.34 9.47
CA VAL A 117 5.42 -9.97 10.88
C VAL A 117 5.21 -11.19 11.79
N PRO A 118 6.15 -11.53 12.68
CA PRO A 118 5.96 -12.60 13.65
C PRO A 118 4.84 -12.32 14.64
N LEU A 119 3.96 -13.31 14.87
CA LEU A 119 2.83 -13.18 15.79
C LEU A 119 3.27 -12.70 17.19
N LYS A 120 4.38 -13.23 17.71
CA LYS A 120 4.93 -12.91 19.03
C LYS A 120 5.37 -11.44 19.17
N GLU A 121 5.63 -10.76 18.05
CA GLU A 121 6.03 -9.35 18.03
C GLU A 121 4.82 -8.41 17.96
N THR A 122 3.61 -8.96 17.81
CA THR A 122 2.38 -8.17 17.72
C THR A 122 1.65 -8.09 19.07
N PRO A 123 0.99 -6.96 19.39
CA PRO A 123 0.21 -6.81 20.63
C PRO A 123 -0.94 -7.83 20.77
N VAL A 124 -1.40 -8.40 19.66
CA VAL A 124 -2.51 -9.37 19.62
C VAL A 124 -2.10 -10.78 20.02
N TYR A 125 -0.81 -11.04 20.27
CA TYR A 125 -0.34 -12.33 20.80
C TYR A 125 -1.06 -12.74 22.10
N ARG A 126 -1.51 -11.78 22.90
CA ARG A 126 -2.31 -12.05 24.12
C ARG A 126 -3.63 -12.77 23.87
N PHE A 127 -4.14 -12.75 22.63
CA PHE A 127 -5.37 -13.44 22.21
C PHE A 127 -5.09 -14.79 21.55
N TRP A 128 -3.81 -15.18 21.45
CA TRP A 128 -3.40 -16.47 20.93
C TRP A 128 -3.62 -17.57 21.97
N VAL A 129 -4.35 -18.60 21.57
CA VAL A 129 -4.53 -19.81 22.37
C VAL A 129 -3.82 -20.94 21.65
N ASP A 130 -2.63 -21.27 22.16
CA ASP A 130 -1.91 -22.45 21.71
C ASP A 130 -2.60 -23.69 22.30
N ASN A 131 -3.55 -24.22 21.55
CA ASN A 131 -4.15 -25.51 21.86
C ASN A 131 -3.15 -26.59 21.50
N ASN A 132 -2.13 -26.72 22.36
CA ASN A 132 -0.89 -27.48 22.33
C ASN A 132 -1.05 -29.00 22.11
N ARG A 133 -1.87 -29.37 21.12
CA ARG A 133 -1.95 -30.72 20.60
C ARG A 133 -0.99 -30.70 19.43
N ASP A 134 0.10 -31.47 19.55
CA ASP A 134 1.06 -31.78 18.47
C ASP A 134 0.37 -32.53 17.31
N ILE A 135 -0.65 -31.92 16.73
CA ILE A 135 -1.33 -32.41 15.55
C ILE A 135 -0.51 -31.85 14.40
N LEU A 136 0.21 -32.77 13.74
CA LEU A 136 1.22 -32.56 12.68
C LEU A 136 0.74 -31.81 11.43
N ALA A 137 -0.37 -31.06 11.48
CA ALA A 137 -0.95 -30.40 10.31
C ALA A 137 -1.62 -29.04 10.62
N TYR A 138 -1.43 -28.47 11.81
CA TYR A 138 -2.10 -27.21 12.21
C TYR A 138 -1.20 -26.00 11.96
N ASP A 139 -0.86 -25.78 10.69
CA ASP A 139 0.06 -24.71 10.26
C ASP A 139 -0.67 -23.44 9.80
N CYS A 140 -1.98 -23.35 10.00
CA CYS A 140 -2.79 -22.19 9.63
C CYS A 140 -3.53 -21.62 10.83
N GLY A 141 -3.72 -20.31 10.86
CA GLY A 141 -4.42 -19.62 11.93
C GLY A 141 -5.87 -19.31 11.55
N ILE A 142 -6.74 -19.42 12.53
CA ILE A 142 -8.13 -18.98 12.44
C ILE A 142 -8.44 -18.01 13.58
N LEU A 143 -9.41 -17.14 13.34
CA LEU A 143 -10.07 -16.39 14.40
C LEU A 143 -11.38 -17.13 14.75
N TRP A 144 -11.43 -17.69 15.96
CA TRP A 144 -12.61 -18.35 16.50
C TRP A 144 -13.43 -17.33 17.28
N LEU A 145 -14.68 -17.14 16.88
CA LEU A 145 -15.58 -16.12 17.41
C LEU A 145 -16.73 -16.83 18.14
N ALA A 146 -16.75 -16.78 19.47
CA ALA A 146 -17.88 -17.21 20.30
C ALA A 146 -18.64 -16.03 20.91
N ARG A 147 -19.74 -16.28 21.62
CA ARG A 147 -20.58 -15.21 22.18
C ARG A 147 -19.84 -14.29 23.14
N ASN A 148 -18.97 -14.86 23.96
CA ASN A 148 -18.33 -14.16 25.07
C ASN A 148 -16.81 -14.06 24.91
N THR A 149 -16.25 -14.78 23.95
CA THR A 149 -14.81 -14.84 23.73
C THR A 149 -14.50 -14.99 22.25
N SER A 150 -13.53 -14.22 21.79
CA SER A 150 -12.86 -14.45 20.52
C SER A 150 -11.42 -14.82 20.80
N VAL A 151 -10.89 -15.79 20.07
CA VAL A 151 -9.49 -16.23 20.23
C VAL A 151 -8.87 -16.54 18.88
N ILE A 152 -7.56 -16.34 18.79
CA ILE A 152 -6.76 -16.77 17.64
C ILE A 152 -6.18 -18.14 17.99
N THR A 153 -6.34 -19.13 17.12
CA THR A 153 -5.92 -20.52 17.41
C THR A 153 -5.38 -21.18 16.14
N PRO A 154 -4.47 -22.18 16.27
CA PRO A 154 -4.11 -23.05 15.16
C PRO A 154 -5.32 -23.81 14.61
N ALA A 155 -5.27 -24.14 13.33
CA ALA A 155 -6.21 -24.98 12.61
C ALA A 155 -5.52 -25.68 11.41
N PRO A 156 -6.10 -26.77 10.89
CA PRO A 156 -5.66 -27.36 9.63
C PRO A 156 -5.70 -26.34 8.48
N CYS A 157 -4.70 -26.37 7.60
CA CYS A 157 -4.71 -25.55 6.39
C CYS A 157 -5.72 -26.04 5.34
N VAL A 158 -6.11 -27.32 5.41
CA VAL A 158 -7.09 -27.96 4.53
C VAL A 158 -8.14 -28.62 5.39
N GLU A 159 -9.41 -28.28 5.16
CA GLU A 159 -10.53 -28.86 5.88
C GLU A 159 -11.59 -29.39 4.91
N GLN A 160 -12.36 -30.38 5.34
CA GLN A 160 -13.53 -30.85 4.59
C GLN A 160 -14.65 -29.81 4.58
N ALA A 161 -14.76 -29.01 5.65
CA ALA A 161 -15.75 -27.96 5.77
C ALA A 161 -15.28 -26.67 5.07
N LEU A 162 -16.21 -25.99 4.40
CA LEU A 162 -15.95 -24.68 3.82
C LEU A 162 -15.95 -23.63 4.93
N ARG A 163 -14.89 -22.82 4.96
CA ARG A 163 -14.67 -21.82 5.99
C ARG A 163 -14.71 -20.40 5.41
N PRO A 164 -15.45 -19.47 6.03
CA PRO A 164 -15.36 -18.07 5.65
C PRO A 164 -13.97 -17.50 5.97
N TYR A 165 -13.64 -16.36 5.40
CA TYR A 165 -12.35 -15.71 5.62
C TYR A 165 -12.47 -14.19 5.55
N VAL A 166 -11.46 -13.51 6.07
CA VAL A 166 -11.39 -12.03 6.04
C VAL A 166 -10.22 -11.61 5.18
N CYS A 167 -10.50 -10.80 4.15
CA CYS A 167 -9.47 -10.09 3.42
C CYS A 167 -9.26 -8.71 4.05
N LYS A 168 -8.01 -8.33 4.27
CA LYS A 168 -7.58 -6.96 4.59
C LYS A 168 -6.89 -6.39 3.38
N GLN A 169 -7.15 -5.12 3.14
CA GLN A 169 -6.62 -4.44 2.00
C GLN A 169 -6.27 -3.01 2.40
N THR A 170 -4.99 -2.68 2.38
CA THR A 170 -4.54 -1.32 2.68
C THR A 170 -4.98 -0.38 1.56
N ILE A 171 -5.55 0.76 1.93
CA ILE A 171 -5.86 1.80 0.97
C ILE A 171 -4.55 2.49 0.58
N ASP A 172 -4.12 2.29 -0.66
CA ASP A 172 -3.06 3.09 -1.24
C ASP A 172 -3.59 4.48 -1.63
N ARG A 173 -3.40 5.45 -0.75
CA ARG A 173 -3.75 6.85 -1.02
C ARG A 173 -2.85 7.48 -2.10
N CYS A 174 -1.78 6.82 -2.49
CA CYS A 174 -0.87 7.25 -3.54
C CYS A 174 -1.15 6.62 -4.91
N TYR A 175 -2.13 5.71 -5.02
CA TYR A 175 -2.40 4.97 -6.25
C TYR A 175 -2.70 5.88 -7.45
N ASN A 176 -3.35 7.03 -7.23
CA ASN A 176 -3.43 8.09 -8.24
C ASN A 176 -2.20 9.01 -8.12
N HIS A 177 -1.06 8.52 -8.61
CA HIS A 177 0.24 9.20 -8.60
C HIS A 177 0.24 10.64 -9.14
N SER A 178 -0.75 11.03 -9.95
CA SER A 178 -0.80 12.33 -10.62
C SER A 178 -1.56 13.42 -9.86
N SER A 179 -2.46 13.09 -8.92
CA SER A 179 -3.33 14.11 -8.30
C SER A 179 -2.85 14.64 -6.96
N ASN A 180 -2.20 13.81 -6.14
CA ASN A 180 -2.08 14.13 -4.72
C ASN A 180 -0.78 14.90 -4.35
N CYS A 181 0.32 14.67 -5.07
CA CYS A 181 1.63 15.31 -4.82
C CYS A 181 2.16 16.08 -6.04
N GLY A 182 1.27 16.45 -6.96
CA GLY A 182 1.62 17.07 -8.23
C GLY A 182 2.61 16.24 -9.06
N LYS A 183 3.20 16.87 -10.09
CA LYS A 183 4.24 16.24 -10.93
C LYS A 183 5.61 16.15 -10.23
N TYR A 184 5.78 16.87 -9.12
CA TYR A 184 7.09 17.14 -8.53
C TYR A 184 7.30 16.52 -7.13
N GLY A 185 6.33 15.73 -6.64
CA GLY A 185 6.42 15.02 -5.38
C GLY A 185 6.33 13.50 -5.54
N LYS A 186 7.03 12.77 -4.67
CA LYS A 186 6.78 11.34 -4.45
C LYS A 186 5.73 11.22 -3.35
N CYS A 187 4.60 10.59 -3.63
CA CYS A 187 3.60 10.28 -2.62
C CYS A 187 4.08 9.13 -1.74
N ILE A 188 4.00 9.31 -0.42
CA ILE A 188 4.29 8.31 0.60
C ILE A 188 2.99 8.06 1.37
N ASN A 189 2.52 6.81 1.36
CA ASN A 189 1.32 6.45 2.12
C ASN A 189 1.65 6.40 3.62
N LEU A 190 0.76 6.91 4.46
CA LEU A 190 0.86 6.87 5.92
C LEU A 190 -0.36 6.12 6.47
N PRO A 191 -0.33 4.76 6.47
CA PRO A 191 -1.49 3.95 6.81
C PRO A 191 -2.03 4.22 8.22
N SER A 192 -1.13 4.39 9.19
CA SER A 192 -1.45 4.62 10.61
C SER A 192 -2.26 5.89 10.85
N MET A 193 -2.05 6.93 10.04
CA MET A 193 -2.77 8.20 10.12
C MET A 193 -3.92 8.30 9.13
N ASN A 194 -4.19 7.23 8.38
CA ASN A 194 -5.12 7.27 7.26
C ASN A 194 -4.84 8.48 6.33
N SER A 195 -3.56 8.73 6.05
CA SER A 195 -3.13 9.92 5.32
C SER A 195 -2.04 9.56 4.32
N HIS A 196 -1.59 10.55 3.57
CA HIS A 196 -0.38 10.46 2.75
C HIS A 196 0.45 11.71 3.02
N LYS A 197 1.75 11.62 2.73
CA LYS A 197 2.65 12.76 2.73
C LYS A 197 3.36 12.84 1.39
N CYS A 198 3.55 14.05 0.91
CA CYS A 198 4.34 14.29 -0.28
C CYS A 198 5.80 14.56 0.09
N GLN A 199 6.71 13.79 -0.50
CA GLN A 199 8.14 14.06 -0.47
C GLN A 199 8.51 14.84 -1.73
N CYS A 200 8.65 16.16 -1.59
CA CYS A 200 8.93 17.05 -2.70
C CYS A 200 10.35 16.89 -3.22
N ARG A 201 10.52 17.08 -4.54
CA ARG A 201 11.85 17.26 -5.14
C ARG A 201 12.50 18.54 -4.63
N PHE A 202 13.82 18.62 -4.75
CA PHE A 202 14.67 19.67 -4.16
C PHE A 202 14.20 21.12 -4.38
N PHE A 203 13.53 21.40 -5.51
CA PHE A 203 13.06 22.75 -5.85
C PHE A 203 11.58 23.00 -5.56
N TYR A 204 10.89 22.10 -4.87
CA TYR A 204 9.45 22.20 -4.64
C TYR A 204 9.13 22.09 -3.15
N THR A 205 8.06 22.76 -2.76
CA THR A 205 7.54 22.85 -1.39
C THR A 205 6.00 22.93 -1.44
N GLY A 206 5.36 22.96 -0.27
CA GLY A 206 3.91 22.83 -0.11
C GLY A 206 3.48 21.40 0.20
N ASP A 207 2.25 21.24 0.68
CA ASP A 207 1.71 19.94 1.10
C ASP A 207 1.56 18.97 -0.08
N GLN A 208 1.42 19.49 -1.30
CA GLN A 208 1.31 18.74 -2.55
C GLN A 208 2.47 19.01 -3.52
N CYS A 209 3.58 19.60 -3.05
CA CYS A 209 4.73 19.97 -3.88
C CYS A 209 4.38 20.89 -5.07
N GLU A 210 3.35 21.72 -4.88
CA GLU A 210 2.78 22.61 -5.88
C GLU A 210 3.53 23.96 -5.96
N LYS A 211 4.29 24.31 -4.92
CA LYS A 211 5.01 25.58 -4.84
C LYS A 211 6.47 25.39 -5.19
N TRP A 212 7.06 26.38 -5.84
CA TRP A 212 8.49 26.40 -6.07
C TRP A 212 9.22 26.89 -4.82
N SER A 213 10.30 26.21 -4.44
CA SER A 213 11.06 26.54 -3.23
C SER A 213 11.94 27.76 -3.47
N ASN A 214 11.98 28.68 -2.50
CA ASN A 214 12.89 29.83 -2.52
C ASN A 214 14.36 29.40 -2.58
N GLN A 215 14.70 28.21 -2.06
CA GLN A 215 16.04 27.65 -2.20
C GLN A 215 16.37 27.32 -3.66
N GLY A 216 15.39 26.86 -4.43
CA GLY A 216 15.56 26.66 -5.87
C GLY A 216 15.82 27.96 -6.62
N LEU A 217 15.11 29.02 -6.24
CA LEU A 217 15.38 30.36 -6.78
C LEU A 217 16.80 30.81 -6.50
N GLN A 218 17.28 30.64 -5.26
CA GLN A 218 18.63 31.04 -4.90
C GLN A 218 19.70 30.22 -5.62
N VAL A 219 19.49 28.91 -5.83
CA VAL A 219 20.42 28.08 -6.61
C VAL A 219 20.48 28.53 -8.06
N ILE A 220 19.33 28.82 -8.70
CA ILE A 220 19.31 29.32 -10.08
C ILE A 220 19.98 30.68 -10.19
N ILE A 221 19.67 31.63 -9.29
CA ILE A 221 20.32 32.94 -9.25
C ILE A 221 21.83 32.78 -9.06
N GLY A 222 22.27 31.91 -8.15
CA GLY A 222 23.68 31.59 -7.93
C GLY A 222 24.36 31.06 -9.19
N CYS A 223 23.74 30.09 -9.89
CA CYS A 223 24.26 29.57 -11.15
C CYS A 223 24.36 30.65 -12.23
N ILE A 224 23.36 31.53 -12.35
CA ILE A 224 23.37 32.63 -13.31
C ILE A 224 24.52 33.60 -13.02
N ILE A 225 24.74 33.97 -11.74
CA ILE A 225 25.85 34.85 -11.34
C ILE A 225 27.20 34.23 -11.71
N VAL A 226 27.38 32.92 -11.47
CA VAL A 226 28.62 32.21 -11.82
C VAL A 226 28.84 32.22 -13.34
N VAL A 227 27.81 31.94 -14.14
CA VAL A 227 27.91 31.97 -15.61
C VAL A 227 28.24 33.37 -16.13
N ILE A 228 27.59 34.41 -15.60
CA ILE A 228 27.88 35.81 -15.96
C ILE A 228 29.33 36.17 -15.61
N ALA A 229 29.82 35.77 -14.44
CA ALA A 229 31.21 36.02 -14.03
C ALA A 229 32.21 35.32 -14.96
N PHE A 230 31.92 34.09 -15.39
CA PHE A 230 32.74 33.37 -16.38
C PHE A 230 32.75 34.09 -17.74
N ILE A 231 31.59 34.53 -18.22
CA ILE A 231 31.48 35.26 -19.50
C ILE A 231 32.22 36.59 -19.43
N ALA A 232 32.05 37.37 -18.36
CA ALA A 232 32.75 38.63 -18.16
C ALA A 232 34.27 38.43 -18.12
N SER A 233 34.75 37.40 -17.41
CA SER A 233 36.17 37.05 -17.36
C SER A 233 36.71 36.64 -18.73
N TYR A 234 35.91 35.91 -19.52
CA TYR A 234 36.28 35.53 -20.88
C TYR A 234 36.40 36.75 -21.80
N ILE A 235 35.44 37.68 -21.75
CA ILE A 235 35.45 38.92 -22.54
C ILE A 235 36.68 39.78 -22.20
N ILE A 236 36.97 39.97 -20.90
CA ILE A 236 38.13 40.76 -20.45
C ILE A 236 39.46 40.15 -20.95
N ASN A 237 39.57 38.83 -20.94
CA ASN A 237 40.76 38.14 -21.44
C ASN A 237 40.86 38.15 -22.97
N PHE A 238 39.73 38.14 -23.67
CA PHE A 238 39.68 38.22 -25.13
C PHE A 238 40.17 39.58 -25.64
N ASP A 239 39.72 40.67 -25.02
CA ASP A 239 40.11 42.04 -25.36
C ASP A 239 41.64 42.26 -25.22
N ARG A 240 42.24 41.73 -24.14
CA ARG A 240 43.70 41.73 -23.97
C ARG A 240 44.47 40.96 -25.03
N SER A 241 43.83 40.01 -25.72
CA SER A 241 44.48 39.26 -26.78
C SER A 241 44.64 40.09 -28.06
N GLU A 242 43.71 41.00 -28.37
CA GLU A 242 43.79 41.84 -29.58
C GLU A 242 44.97 42.84 -29.54
N ASP A 243 45.29 43.39 -28.37
CA ASP A 243 46.48 44.23 -28.19
C ASP A 243 47.81 43.46 -28.44
N SER A 244 47.80 42.14 -28.26
CA SER A 244 48.97 41.31 -28.61
C SER A 244 49.10 41.07 -30.12
N TRP A 245 48.02 41.17 -30.89
CA TRP A 245 48.06 40.98 -32.36
C TRP A 245 48.54 42.23 -33.09
N SER A 246 48.19 43.42 -32.60
CA SER A 246 48.68 44.69 -33.16
C SER A 246 50.20 44.85 -32.98
N PHE A 247 50.77 44.35 -31.86
CA PHE A 247 52.22 44.38 -31.62
C PHE A 247 53.02 43.41 -32.52
N LYS A 248 52.42 42.30 -32.97
CA LYS A 248 53.06 41.39 -33.93
C LYS A 248 53.05 41.91 -35.36
N LYS A 249 52.02 42.68 -35.75
CA LYS A 249 51.94 43.25 -37.10
C LYS A 249 53.02 44.31 -37.35
N SER A 250 53.34 45.11 -36.32
CA SER A 250 54.44 46.11 -36.38
C SER A 250 55.83 45.48 -36.55
N ASN A 251 56.09 44.28 -36.03
CA ASN A 251 57.40 43.65 -36.16
C ASN A 251 57.60 42.91 -37.50
N TYR A 252 56.53 42.58 -38.22
CA TYR A 252 56.65 41.90 -39.51
C TYR A 252 57.01 42.86 -40.66
N GLU A 253 56.69 44.15 -40.55
CA GLU A 253 57.07 45.17 -41.54
C GLU A 253 58.53 45.62 -41.43
N GLN A 254 59.20 45.34 -40.30
CA GLN A 254 60.61 45.72 -40.09
C GLN A 254 61.63 44.72 -40.69
N TYR A 255 61.17 43.59 -41.25
CA TYR A 255 62.02 42.56 -41.87
C TYR A 255 61.85 42.44 -43.41
N GLN A 256 61.18 43.40 -44.07
CA GLN A 256 61.00 43.41 -45.55
C GLN A 256 61.78 44.52 -46.29
N THR A 257 62.74 45.17 -45.65
CA THR A 257 63.77 46.02 -46.28
C THR A 257 65.13 45.34 -46.14
#